data_AF-A0A9D4VXD7-F1
#
_entry.id   AF-A0A9D4VXD7-F1
#
_cell.length_a   1.000
_cell.length_b   1.000
_cell.length_c   1.000
_cell.angle_alpha   90.00
_cell.angle_beta   90.00
_cell.angle_gamma   90.00
#
_symmetry.space_group_name_H-M   'P 1'
#
loop_
_entity.id
_entity.type
_entity.pdbx_description
1 polymer ?
#
loop_
_entity_poly.entity_id
_entity_poly.type
_entity_poly.pdbx_seq_one_letter_code
_entity_poly.pdbx_strand_id
1 'polypeptide(L)'
;IDSRLWLILSVGAFTSLVGYGIIWLAVTQTLPNPPYLLLWFALVIASNGSAWLTTLVLVTSTRNFPVSRGKVAGILKGYGRLSVVVFTQIYSLLLHNDSSKFLMLLTIGIPVVCFSTMFLVRPCTPTLDEDSTSSSHFIFIQCASVILGVYLLPPQYLVI
;
A
#
# COMPACT_ATOMS: atom_id res chain seq x y z
N ILE A 1 -10.28 11.68 -17.08
CA ILE A 1 -10.00 11.33 -15.67
C ILE A 1 -8.65 10.61 -15.55
N ASP A 2 -8.30 9.82 -16.56
CA ASP A 2 -7.08 9.01 -16.62
C ASP A 2 -5.78 9.82 -16.46
N SER A 3 -5.61 10.93 -17.19
CA SER A 3 -4.35 11.71 -17.13
C SER A 3 -4.02 12.28 -15.74
N ARG A 4 -5.04 12.65 -14.95
CA ARG A 4 -4.84 13.20 -13.60
C ARG A 4 -4.45 12.12 -12.60
N LEU A 5 -5.09 10.94 -12.67
CA LEU A 5 -4.78 9.82 -11.77
C LEU A 5 -3.37 9.28 -12.02
N TRP A 6 -2.99 9.14 -13.29
CA TRP A 6 -1.64 8.73 -13.67
C TRP A 6 -0.58 9.71 -13.17
N LEU A 7 -0.82 11.01 -13.30
CA LEU A 7 0.11 12.03 -12.83
C LEU A 7 0.29 11.94 -11.31
N ILE A 8 -0.80 11.81 -10.54
CA ILE A 8 -0.70 11.76 -9.07
C ILE A 8 -0.09 10.42 -8.60
N LEU A 9 -0.41 9.29 -9.23
CA LEU A 9 0.24 8.00 -8.94
C LEU A 9 1.75 8.05 -9.24
N SER A 10 2.15 8.68 -10.34
CA SER A 10 3.56 8.86 -10.69
C SER A 10 4.29 9.73 -9.67
N VAL A 11 3.66 10.83 -9.23
CA VAL A 11 4.22 11.72 -8.20
C VAL A 11 4.33 10.99 -6.85
N GLY A 12 3.32 10.22 -6.47
CA GLY A 12 3.35 9.42 -5.25
C GLY A 12 4.42 8.32 -5.27
N ALA A 13 4.58 7.64 -6.40
CA ALA A 13 5.64 6.66 -6.62
C ALA A 13 7.03 7.30 -6.50
N PHE A 14 7.24 8.45 -7.16
CA PHE A 14 8.52 9.15 -7.14
C PHE A 14 8.86 9.67 -5.72
N THR A 15 7.90 10.31 -5.07
CA THR A 15 8.02 10.80 -3.69
C THR A 15 8.37 9.66 -2.73
N SER A 16 7.75 8.49 -2.89
CA SER A 16 8.02 7.31 -2.06
C SER A 16 9.40 6.71 -2.35
N LEU A 17 9.79 6.59 -3.63
CA LEU A 17 11.10 6.10 -4.04
C LEU A 17 12.22 6.98 -3.48
N VAL A 18 12.08 8.31 -3.60
CA VAL A 18 13.06 9.27 -3.09
C VAL A 18 13.10 9.25 -1.56
N GLY A 19 11.93 9.30 -0.90
CA GLY A 19 11.85 9.32 0.56
C GLY A 19 12.44 8.07 1.21
N TYR A 20 11.96 6.88 0.83
CA TYR A 20 12.47 5.62 1.37
C TYR A 20 13.89 5.32 0.89
N GLY A 21 14.26 5.72 -0.33
CA GLY A 21 15.61 5.53 -0.87
C GLY A 21 16.68 6.33 -0.13
N ILE A 22 16.39 7.58 0.27
CA ILE A 22 17.30 8.38 1.10
C ILE A 22 17.48 7.74 2.48
N ILE A 23 16.39 7.26 3.09
CA ILE A 23 16.45 6.56 4.39
C ILE A 23 17.25 5.26 4.25
N TRP A 24 17.06 4.52 3.16
CA TRP A 24 17.81 3.29 2.88
C TRP A 24 19.31 3.53 2.72
N LEU A 25 19.71 4.58 1.99
CA LEU A 25 21.12 4.97 1.82
C LEU A 25 21.76 5.36 3.15
N ALA A 26 21.02 6.01 4.04
CA ALA A 26 21.48 6.36 5.38
C ALA A 26 21.68 5.12 6.27
N VAL A 27 20.74 4.17 6.24
CA VAL A 27 20.84 2.93 7.04
C VAL A 27 21.97 2.04 6.54
N THR A 28 22.21 1.99 5.23
CA THR A 28 23.27 1.17 4.62
C THR A 28 24.67 1.78 4.76
N GLN A 29 24.80 2.94 5.44
CA GLN A 29 26.06 3.68 5.62
C GLN A 29 26.72 4.10 4.29
N THR A 30 25.96 4.13 3.19
CA THR A 30 26.45 4.57 1.88
C THR A 30 26.76 6.08 1.88
N LEU A 31 26.06 6.84 2.73
CA LEU A 31 26.33 8.25 3.03
C LEU A 31 26.97 8.34 4.43
N PRO A 32 28.27 8.64 4.56
CA PRO A 32 28.90 8.85 5.86
C PRO A 32 28.29 10.11 6.51
N ASN A 33 27.66 9.95 7.69
CA ASN A 33 27.07 11.03 8.50
C ASN A 33 26.03 11.90 7.77
N PRO A 34 24.85 11.36 7.40
CA PRO A 34 23.78 12.18 6.84
C PRO A 34 23.29 13.20 7.89
N PRO A 35 23.11 14.48 7.52
CA PRO A 35 22.60 15.48 8.46
C PRO A 35 21.17 15.12 8.86
N TYR A 36 20.83 15.31 10.14
CA TYR A 36 19.50 14.98 10.68
C TYR A 36 18.35 15.65 9.89
N LEU A 37 18.58 16.87 9.40
CA LEU A 37 17.61 17.57 8.57
C LEU A 37 17.26 16.81 7.28
N LEU A 38 18.25 16.18 6.63
CA LEU A 38 18.00 15.42 5.40
C LEU A 38 17.11 14.20 5.67
N LEU A 39 17.35 13.50 6.78
CA LEU A 39 16.51 12.37 7.21
C LEU A 39 15.09 12.83 7.57
N TRP A 40 14.98 13.96 8.26
CA TRP A 40 13.69 14.55 8.61
C TRP A 40 12.88 14.92 7.36
N PHE A 41 13.50 15.61 6.39
CA PHE A 41 12.84 15.90 5.12
C PHE A 41 12.46 14.64 4.35
N ALA A 42 13.34 13.63 4.30
CA ALA A 42 13.04 12.36 3.65
C ALA A 42 11.85 11.64 4.28
N LEU A 43 11.74 11.63 5.60
CA LEU A 43 10.60 11.07 6.34
C LEU A 43 9.30 11.83 6.08
N VAL A 44 9.36 13.16 6.07
CA VAL A 44 8.20 14.01 5.74
C VAL A 44 7.72 13.71 4.32
N ILE A 45 8.64 13.67 3.35
CA ILE A 45 8.35 13.37 1.94
C ILE A 45 7.72 11.97 1.82
N ALA A 46 8.34 10.94 2.40
CA ALA A 46 7.83 9.56 2.36
C ALA A 46 6.41 9.44 2.96
N SER A 47 6.19 10.05 4.13
CA SER A 47 4.91 9.98 4.85
C SER A 47 3.79 10.70 4.09
N ASN A 48 4.07 11.87 3.52
CA ASN A 48 3.10 12.62 2.73
C ASN A 48 2.77 11.88 1.42
N GLY A 49 3.77 11.31 0.75
CA GLY A 49 3.56 10.52 -0.46
C GLY A 49 2.64 9.31 -0.22
N SER A 50 2.88 8.57 0.87
CA SER A 50 2.05 7.42 1.26
C SER A 50 0.60 7.83 1.60
N ALA A 51 0.42 8.96 2.28
CA ALA A 51 -0.90 9.50 2.59
C ALA A 51 -1.70 9.88 1.33
N TRP A 52 -1.04 10.49 0.34
CA TRP A 52 -1.64 10.80 -0.96
C TRP A 52 -2.06 9.53 -1.69
N LEU A 53 -1.17 8.54 -1.79
CA LEU A 53 -1.48 7.26 -2.45
C LEU A 53 -2.69 6.57 -1.81
N THR A 54 -2.73 6.48 -0.48
CA THR A 54 -3.85 5.86 0.25
C THR A 54 -5.17 6.58 -0.02
N THR A 55 -5.14 7.91 -0.05
CA THR A 55 -6.32 8.74 -0.34
C THR A 55 -6.78 8.57 -1.78
N LEU A 56 -5.86 8.49 -2.74
CA LEU A 56 -6.20 8.28 -4.15
C LEU A 56 -6.88 6.95 -4.37
N VAL A 57 -6.36 5.87 -3.78
CA VAL A 57 -6.98 4.53 -3.89
C VAL A 57 -8.39 4.56 -3.31
N LEU A 58 -8.60 5.22 -2.16
CA LEU A 58 -9.91 5.37 -1.54
C LEU A 58 -10.89 6.18 -2.41
N VAL A 59 -10.48 7.35 -2.89
CA VAL A 59 -11.32 8.23 -3.72
C VAL A 59 -11.65 7.56 -5.05
N THR A 60 -10.70 6.84 -5.64
CA THR A 60 -10.90 6.12 -6.92
C THR A 60 -11.88 4.97 -6.72
N SER A 61 -11.70 4.16 -5.68
CA SER A 61 -12.58 3.02 -5.38
C SER A 61 -14.02 3.44 -5.07
N THR A 62 -14.19 4.52 -4.29
CA THR A 62 -15.51 5.07 -3.96
C THR A 62 -16.20 5.76 -5.12
N ARG A 63 -15.44 6.31 -6.08
CA ARG A 63 -15.98 6.81 -7.36
C ARG A 63 -16.40 5.68 -8.30
N ASN A 64 -15.68 4.56 -8.29
CA ASN A 64 -16.01 3.40 -9.11
C ASN A 64 -17.29 2.69 -8.65
N PHE A 65 -17.60 2.74 -7.35
CA PHE A 65 -18.80 2.12 -6.76
C PHE A 65 -19.65 3.16 -6.00
N PRO A 66 -20.43 3.99 -6.73
CA PRO A 66 -21.14 5.11 -6.13
C PRO A 66 -22.30 4.70 -5.20
N VAL A 67 -22.83 3.47 -5.34
CA VAL A 67 -23.95 2.94 -4.53
C VAL A 67 -23.47 2.38 -3.18
N SER A 68 -22.25 1.82 -3.12
CA SER A 68 -21.73 1.10 -1.94
C SER A 68 -20.48 1.75 -1.31
N ARG A 69 -20.35 3.08 -1.41
CA ARG A 69 -19.16 3.86 -1.00
C ARG A 69 -18.66 3.53 0.42
N GLY A 70 -19.58 3.42 1.39
CA GLY A 70 -19.24 3.13 2.79
C GLY A 70 -18.66 1.73 3.00
N LYS A 71 -19.21 0.71 2.31
CA LYS A 71 -18.71 -0.67 2.38
C LYS A 71 -17.31 -0.78 1.76
N VAL A 72 -17.11 -0.20 0.58
CA VAL A 72 -15.82 -0.20 -0.12
C VAL A 72 -14.73 0.53 0.68
N ALA A 73 -15.06 1.69 1.26
CA ALA A 73 -14.14 2.43 2.12
C ALA A 73 -13.73 1.63 3.37
N GLY A 74 -14.67 0.94 4.01
CA GLY A 74 -14.41 0.08 5.17
C GLY A 74 -13.49 -1.08 4.85
N ILE A 75 -13.75 -1.76 3.72
CA ILE A 75 -12.92 -2.87 3.21
C ILE A 75 -11.49 -2.41 2.93
N LEU A 76 -11.32 -1.31 2.19
CA LEU A 76 -10.00 -0.80 1.85
C LEU A 76 -9.20 -0.40 3.08
N LYS A 77 -9.86 0.21 4.08
CA LYS A 77 -9.26 0.54 5.37
C LYS A 77 -8.84 -0.72 6.14
N GLY A 78 -9.64 -1.79 6.08
CA GLY A 78 -9.31 -3.11 6.64
C GLY A 78 -8.05 -3.70 6.00
N TYR A 79 -7.95 -3.66 4.67
CA TYR A 79 -6.76 -4.12 3.95
C TYR A 79 -5.48 -3.38 4.34
N GLY A 80 -5.57 -2.08 4.60
CA GLY A 80 -4.42 -1.32 5.10
C GLY A 80 -3.89 -1.83 6.44
N ARG A 81 -4.74 -2.42 7.28
CA ARG A 81 -4.29 -3.05 8.54
C ARG A 81 -3.72 -4.44 8.30
N LEU A 82 -4.37 -5.24 7.46
CA LEU A 82 -3.88 -6.57 7.09
C LEU A 82 -2.49 -6.50 6.42
N SER A 83 -2.26 -5.52 5.55
CA SER A 83 -0.95 -5.34 4.90
C SER A 83 0.17 -5.05 5.90
N VAL A 84 -0.10 -4.26 6.95
CA VAL A 84 0.87 -4.02 8.03
C VAL A 84 1.25 -5.32 8.73
N VAL A 85 0.28 -6.18 9.07
CA VAL A 85 0.55 -7.48 9.71
C VAL A 85 1.40 -8.36 8.80
N VAL A 86 1.06 -8.45 7.52
CA VAL A 86 1.81 -9.23 6.52
C VAL A 86 3.22 -8.68 6.35
N PHE A 87 3.41 -7.37 6.25
CA PHE A 87 4.74 -6.76 6.12
C PHE A 87 5.59 -6.97 7.37
N THR A 88 5.01 -6.89 8.57
CA THR A 88 5.70 -7.22 9.82
C THR A 88 6.16 -8.67 9.82
N GLN A 89 5.33 -9.60 9.33
CA GLN A 89 5.69 -11.01 9.26
C GLN A 89 6.82 -11.26 8.24
N ILE A 90 6.75 -10.63 7.06
CA ILE A 90 7.82 -10.67 6.06
C ILE A 90 9.11 -10.09 6.65
N TYR A 91 9.03 -8.97 7.38
CA TYR A 91 10.17 -8.35 8.04
C TYR A 91 10.86 -9.28 9.04
N SER A 92 10.09 -9.93 9.91
CA SER A 92 10.65 -10.80 10.94
C SER A 92 11.10 -12.16 10.39
N LEU A 93 10.37 -12.77 9.46
CA LEU A 93 10.69 -14.11 8.94
C LEU A 93 11.68 -14.09 7.78
N LEU A 94 11.43 -13.28 6.75
CA LEU A 94 12.20 -13.32 5.49
C LEU A 94 13.41 -12.39 5.56
N LEU A 95 13.27 -11.25 6.23
CA LEU A 95 14.31 -10.23 6.30
C LEU A 95 15.18 -10.36 7.55
N HIS A 96 14.93 -11.32 8.44
CA HIS A 96 15.69 -11.54 9.67
C HIS A 96 15.82 -10.26 10.52
N ASN A 97 14.78 -9.42 10.56
CA ASN A 97 14.78 -8.10 11.22
C ASN A 97 15.85 -7.12 10.70
N ASP A 98 16.27 -7.26 9.43
CA ASP A 98 17.17 -6.33 8.77
C ASP A 98 16.39 -5.13 8.19
N SER A 99 16.55 -3.96 8.82
CA SER A 99 15.88 -2.73 8.42
C SER A 99 16.30 -2.23 7.04
N SER A 100 17.54 -2.51 6.59
CA SER A 100 18.00 -2.08 5.26
C SER A 100 17.23 -2.81 4.17
N LYS A 101 17.08 -4.14 4.29
CA LYS A 101 16.33 -4.95 3.32
C LYS A 101 14.85 -4.54 3.27
N PHE A 102 14.29 -4.13 4.40
CA PHE A 102 12.90 -3.69 4.48
C PHE A 102 12.67 -2.36 3.78
N LEU A 103 13.59 -1.41 4.00
CA LEU A 103 13.55 -0.12 3.34
C LEU A 103 13.76 -0.27 1.82
N MET A 104 14.62 -1.19 1.39
CA MET A 104 14.80 -1.52 -0.03
C MET A 104 13.50 -2.10 -0.63
N LEU A 105 12.84 -2.99 0.11
CA LEU A 105 11.54 -3.55 -0.28
C LEU A 105 10.48 -2.46 -0.42
N LEU A 106 10.40 -1.49 0.49
CA LEU A 106 9.47 -0.36 0.37
C LEU A 106 9.82 0.56 -0.80
N THR A 107 11.11 0.85 -0.98
CA THR A 107 11.63 1.74 -2.03
C THR A 107 11.29 1.23 -3.42
N ILE A 108 11.37 -0.09 -3.65
CA ILE A 108 11.06 -0.72 -4.95
C ILE A 108 9.59 -1.14 -5.01
N GLY A 109 9.06 -1.70 -3.93
CA GLY A 109 7.72 -2.26 -3.86
C GLY A 109 6.63 -1.22 -4.07
N ILE A 110 6.74 -0.03 -3.47
CA ILE A 110 5.73 1.03 -3.64
C ILE A 110 5.63 1.50 -5.10
N PRO A 111 6.73 1.87 -5.79
CA PRO A 111 6.70 2.18 -7.22
C PRO A 111 6.14 1.04 -8.08
N VAL A 112 6.54 -0.21 -7.83
CA VAL A 112 6.03 -1.37 -8.58
C VAL A 112 4.53 -1.49 -8.44
N VAL A 113 3.99 -1.35 -7.23
CA VAL A 113 2.53 -1.35 -7.00
C VAL A 113 1.88 -0.18 -7.72
N CYS A 114 2.44 1.04 -7.63
CA CYS A 114 1.91 2.20 -8.37
C CYS A 114 1.85 1.95 -9.88
N PHE A 115 2.92 1.44 -10.50
CA PHE A 115 2.94 1.12 -11.93
C PHE A 115 2.00 -0.06 -12.28
N SER A 116 1.90 -1.07 -11.42
CA SER A 116 0.94 -2.16 -11.61
C SER A 116 -0.50 -1.66 -11.57
N THR A 117 -0.83 -0.76 -10.63
CA THR A 117 -2.17 -0.16 -10.56
C THR A 117 -2.45 0.73 -11.75
N MET A 118 -1.46 1.43 -12.31
CA MET A 118 -1.61 2.16 -13.57
C MET A 118 -2.03 1.24 -14.71
N PHE A 119 -1.48 0.03 -14.79
CA PHE A 119 -1.86 -0.97 -15.81
C PHE A 119 -3.26 -1.54 -15.57
N LEU A 120 -3.62 -1.78 -14.29
CA LEU A 120 -4.92 -2.37 -13.90
C LEU A 120 -6.08 -1.37 -13.94
N VAL A 121 -5.83 -0.06 -13.78
CA VAL A 121 -6.85 1.01 -13.75
C VAL A 121 -7.21 1.47 -15.18
N ARG A 122 -7.32 0.54 -16.13
CA ARG A 122 -8.09 0.83 -17.35
C ARG A 122 -9.55 0.91 -16.95
N PRO A 123 -10.30 1.99 -17.28
CA PRO A 123 -11.67 2.14 -16.84
C PRO A 123 -12.52 0.97 -17.34
N CYS A 124 -12.85 0.03 -16.44
CA CYS A 124 -13.97 -0.86 -16.67
C CYS A 124 -15.20 0.02 -16.82
N THR A 125 -15.88 -0.10 -17.95
CA THR A 125 -17.22 0.47 -18.18
C THR A 125 -18.07 0.20 -16.93
N PRO A 126 -18.63 1.23 -16.28
CA PRO A 126 -19.47 1.02 -15.11
C PRO A 126 -20.69 0.24 -15.57
N THR A 127 -20.72 -1.06 -15.28
CA THR A 127 -21.94 -1.86 -15.41
C THR A 127 -22.90 -1.35 -14.35
N LEU A 128 -23.96 -0.68 -14.82
CA LEU A 128 -25.03 -0.12 -13.98
C LEU A 128 -25.93 -1.20 -13.35
N ASP A 129 -25.71 -2.47 -13.67
CA ASP A 129 -26.47 -3.60 -13.13
C ASP A 129 -25.80 -4.16 -11.87
N GLU A 130 -26.43 -3.90 -10.73
CA GLU A 130 -26.11 -4.53 -9.44
C GLU A 130 -26.64 -5.98 -9.45
N ASP A 131 -25.94 -6.87 -10.14
CA ASP A 131 -26.19 -8.29 -10.01
C ASP A 131 -25.76 -8.74 -8.60
N SER A 132 -26.73 -9.14 -7.78
CA SER A 132 -26.54 -9.63 -6.40
C SER A 132 -25.46 -10.72 -6.24
N THR A 133 -25.13 -11.43 -7.33
CA THR A 133 -24.04 -12.41 -7.45
C THR A 133 -22.63 -11.79 -7.37
N SER A 134 -22.41 -10.58 -7.88
CA SER A 134 -21.12 -9.86 -7.84
C SER A 134 -20.69 -9.52 -6.40
N SER A 135 -21.65 -9.09 -5.57
CA SER A 135 -21.43 -8.77 -4.16
C SER A 135 -20.95 -9.98 -3.36
N SER A 136 -21.50 -11.17 -3.65
CA SER A 136 -21.13 -12.42 -2.98
C SER A 136 -19.69 -12.84 -3.29
N HIS A 137 -19.26 -12.74 -4.56
CA HIS A 137 -17.87 -13.00 -4.93
C HIS A 137 -16.88 -12.01 -4.31
N PHE A 138 -17.26 -10.73 -4.24
CA PHE A 138 -16.42 -9.72 -3.59
C PHE A 138 -16.23 -10.02 -2.10
N ILE A 139 -17.31 -10.36 -1.40
CA ILE A 139 -17.28 -10.76 0.02
C ILE A 139 -16.50 -12.06 0.20
N PHE A 140 -16.63 -13.03 -0.71
CA PHE A 140 -15.89 -14.28 -0.65
C PHE A 140 -14.37 -14.05 -0.77
N ILE A 141 -13.95 -13.22 -1.72
CA ILE A 141 -12.53 -12.83 -1.89
C ILE A 141 -12.04 -12.06 -0.65
N GLN A 142 -12.86 -11.18 -0.08
CA GLN A 142 -12.56 -10.51 1.19
C GLN A 142 -12.36 -11.49 2.33
N CYS A 143 -13.29 -12.42 2.52
CA CYS A 143 -13.24 -13.42 3.59
C CYS A 143 -12.04 -14.35 3.41
N ALA A 144 -11.76 -14.83 2.20
CA ALA A 144 -10.59 -15.63 1.90
C ALA A 144 -9.28 -14.88 2.22
N SER A 145 -9.22 -13.58 1.89
CA SER A 145 -8.06 -12.75 2.23
C SER A 145 -7.92 -12.52 3.74
N VAL A 146 -9.02 -12.36 4.48
CA VAL A 146 -9.00 -12.24 5.94
C VAL A 146 -8.55 -13.56 6.57
N ILE A 147 -9.06 -14.70 6.11
CA ILE A 147 -8.66 -16.03 6.57
C ILE A 147 -7.17 -16.26 6.30
N LEU A 148 -6.68 -15.90 5.11
CA LEU A 148 -5.26 -15.97 4.78
C LEU A 148 -4.43 -15.05 5.70
N GLY A 149 -4.90 -13.83 5.98
CA GLY A 149 -4.26 -12.92 6.93
C GLY A 149 -4.21 -13.46 8.35
N VAL A 150 -5.28 -14.13 8.79
CA VAL A 150 -5.36 -14.81 10.09
C VAL A 150 -4.42 -16.02 10.13
N TYR A 151 -4.31 -16.77 9.03
CA TYR A 151 -3.41 -17.90 8.92
C TYR A 151 -1.93 -17.48 8.92
N LEU A 152 -1.61 -16.32 8.36
CA LEU A 152 -0.25 -15.78 8.31
C LEU A 152 0.21 -15.13 9.63
N LEU A 153 -0.70 -14.92 10.59
CA LEU A 153 -0.32 -14.44 11.92
C LEU A 153 0.58 -15.48 12.60
N PRO A 154 1.74 -15.07 13.13
CA PRO A 154 2.63 -16.01 13.79
C PRO A 154 2.00 -16.54 15.08
N PRO A 155 2.24 -17.81 15.44
CA PRO A 155 1.65 -18.44 16.64
C PRO A 155 2.03 -17.75 17.96
N GLN A 156 3.04 -16.88 17.95
CA GLN A 156 3.50 -16.09 19.09
C GLN A 156 2.54 -14.94 19.51
N TYR A 157 1.51 -14.61 18.72
CA TYR A 157 0.40 -13.73 19.14
C TYR A 157 -0.90 -14.49 19.45
N LEU A 158 -0.93 -15.82 19.29
CA LEU A 158 -2.08 -16.67 19.64
C LEU A 158 -2.02 -17.16 21.10
N VAL A 159 -1.00 -16.75 21.87
CA VAL A 159 -0.76 -17.14 23.27
C VAL A 159 -0.90 -15.94 24.22
N ILE A 160 -1.83 -15.02 23.92
CA ILE A 160 -2.27 -13.97 24.86
C ILE A 160 -3.78 -14.10 25.05
#